data_AF-A0A9D4I2M0-F1
#
_entry.id   AF-A0A9D4I2M0-F1
#
_cell.length_a   1.000
_cell.length_b   1.000
_cell.length_c   1.000
_cell.angle_alpha   90.00
_cell.angle_beta   90.00
_cell.angle_gamma   90.00
#
_symmetry.space_group_name_H-M   'P 1'
#
loop_
_entity.id
_entity.type
_entity.pdbx_description
1 polymer ?
#
loop_
_entity_poly.entity_id
_entity_poly.type
_entity_poly.pdbx_seq_one_letter_code
_entity_poly.pdbx_strand_id
1 'polypeptide(L)'
;MDTRVYQGNCVLLQERPGIERYDIIVNSQCDNGYGDILLSSNLFLDELSASVTHSATVNHEPTGPSRPGTLGGVFHVDRVAALRCHCPSILQRWTARPRHWPSQVIVQKVVSLEAYLTPVGFKGSEFKHMEWRICFNTGEAELVNNLYGTQAQVYVMLKIIIKDVLRPCKKEVTSYVITNIVLWQAECNPQGSFNTRSFFSAGFMID
;
A
#
# COMPACT_ATOMS: atom_id res chain seq x y z
N MET A 1 -6.22 -2.98 -17.59
CA MET A 1 -7.09 -2.35 -16.58
C MET A 1 -6.72 -0.89 -16.50
N ASP A 2 -7.68 0.01 -16.62
CA ASP A 2 -7.48 1.44 -16.36
C ASP A 2 -7.86 1.74 -14.89
N THR A 3 -7.08 2.61 -14.23
CA THR A 3 -7.26 2.93 -12.81
C THR A 3 -7.75 4.36 -12.66
N ARG A 4 -8.95 4.56 -12.10
CA ARG A 4 -9.40 5.90 -11.66
C ARG A 4 -9.14 6.08 -10.18
N VAL A 5 -8.23 6.99 -9.83
CA VAL A 5 -7.77 7.20 -8.46
C VAL A 5 -8.59 8.28 -7.75
N TYR A 6 -9.09 7.96 -6.56
CA TYR A 6 -9.75 8.85 -5.62
C TYR A 6 -9.16 8.64 -4.22
N GLN A 7 -8.45 9.65 -3.70
CA GLN A 7 -7.92 9.65 -2.32
C GLN A 7 -7.08 8.39 -1.97
N GLY A 8 -6.23 7.94 -2.88
CA GLY A 8 -5.36 6.77 -2.70
C GLY A 8 -6.03 5.40 -2.91
N ASN A 9 -7.35 5.37 -3.11
CA ASN A 9 -8.06 4.19 -3.60
C ASN A 9 -8.41 4.37 -5.07
N CYS A 10 -8.68 3.29 -5.78
CA CYS A 10 -9.06 3.33 -7.18
C CYS A 10 -10.12 2.28 -7.49
N VAL A 11 -10.94 2.59 -8.49
CA VAL A 11 -11.80 1.60 -9.13
C VAL A 11 -11.09 1.11 -10.40
N LEU A 12 -11.14 -0.19 -10.63
CA LEU A 12 -10.51 -0.83 -11.78
C LEU A 12 -11.55 -1.00 -12.88
N LEU A 13 -11.35 -0.26 -13.97
CA LEU A 13 -12.13 -0.38 -15.20
C LEU A 13 -11.44 -1.39 -16.12
N GLN A 14 -12.22 -2.33 -16.63
CA GLN A 14 -11.71 -3.25 -17.63
C GLN A 14 -11.86 -2.66 -19.04
N GLU A 15 -10.77 -2.18 -19.61
CA GLU A 15 -10.74 -1.78 -21.02
C GLU A 15 -10.72 -3.01 -21.93
N ARG A 16 -11.91 -3.40 -22.41
CA ARG A 16 -12.20 -4.52 -23.32
C ARG A 16 -11.94 -5.92 -22.72
N PRO A 17 -12.70 -6.95 -23.13
CA PRO A 17 -12.48 -8.32 -22.67
C PRO A 17 -11.20 -8.88 -23.29
N GLY A 18 -10.06 -8.52 -22.72
CA GLY A 18 -8.85 -9.32 -22.81
C GLY A 18 -9.07 -10.62 -22.06
N ILE A 19 -8.58 -11.73 -22.60
CA ILE A 19 -8.64 -13.07 -22.00
C ILE A 19 -7.73 -13.06 -20.76
N GLU A 20 -8.20 -12.52 -19.64
CA GLU A 20 -7.54 -12.76 -18.35
C GLU A 20 -7.86 -14.20 -17.92
N ARG A 21 -6.82 -15.03 -17.90
CA ARG A 21 -6.88 -16.49 -17.73
C ARG A 21 -7.08 -16.98 -16.28
N TYR A 22 -7.33 -16.07 -15.34
CA TYR A 22 -7.50 -16.44 -13.94
C TYR A 22 -8.98 -16.40 -13.58
N ASP A 23 -9.56 -17.57 -13.31
CA ASP A 23 -10.97 -17.74 -12.90
C ASP A 23 -11.33 -16.77 -11.77
N ILE A 24 -10.40 -16.54 -10.84
CA ILE A 24 -10.58 -15.62 -9.72
C ILE A 24 -10.92 -14.20 -10.20
N ILE A 25 -10.21 -13.68 -11.21
CA ILE A 25 -10.44 -12.32 -11.70
C ILE A 25 -11.75 -12.23 -12.47
N VAL A 26 -12.05 -13.26 -13.29
CA VAL A 26 -13.29 -13.32 -14.06
C VAL A 26 -14.52 -13.36 -13.14
N ASN A 27 -14.46 -14.19 -12.10
CA ASN A 27 -15.55 -14.34 -11.12
C ASN A 27 -15.74 -13.11 -10.21
N SER A 28 -14.78 -12.17 -10.25
CA SER A 28 -14.80 -10.97 -9.40
C SER A 28 -15.39 -9.73 -10.08
N GLN A 29 -15.93 -9.88 -11.28
CA GLN A 29 -16.44 -8.75 -12.08
C GLN A 29 -17.90 -8.42 -11.73
N CYS A 30 -18.24 -7.14 -11.76
CA CYS A 30 -19.62 -6.65 -11.62
C CYS A 30 -19.93 -5.53 -12.62
N ASP A 31 -21.18 -5.45 -13.06
CA ASP A 31 -21.69 -4.35 -13.87
C ASP A 31 -22.12 -3.19 -12.96
N ASN A 32 -21.72 -1.97 -13.28
CA ASN A 32 -22.10 -0.76 -12.52
C ASN A 32 -23.50 -0.22 -12.85
N GLY A 33 -24.24 -0.87 -13.75
CA GLY A 33 -25.56 -0.44 -14.23
C GLY A 33 -25.51 0.63 -15.33
N TYR A 34 -24.32 1.10 -15.69
CA TYR A 34 -24.07 2.09 -16.75
C TYR A 34 -23.32 1.47 -17.95
N GLY A 35 -23.11 0.15 -17.95
CA GLY A 35 -22.46 -0.59 -19.02
C GLY A 35 -20.94 -0.72 -18.87
N ASP A 36 -20.35 -0.27 -17.75
CA ASP A 36 -18.95 -0.56 -17.44
C ASP A 36 -18.83 -1.81 -16.57
N ILE A 37 -17.84 -2.65 -16.90
CA ILE A 37 -17.46 -3.80 -16.09
C ILE A 37 -16.35 -3.37 -15.12
N LEU A 38 -16.63 -3.53 -13.83
CA LEU A 38 -15.74 -3.20 -12.73
C LEU A 38 -15.23 -4.47 -12.05
N LEU A 39 -14.01 -4.41 -11.52
CA LEU A 39 -13.48 -5.47 -10.66
C LEU A 39 -13.83 -5.19 -9.20
N SER A 40 -14.71 -6.00 -8.60
CA SER A 40 -15.08 -5.87 -7.19
C SER A 40 -13.98 -6.44 -6.29
N SER A 41 -13.52 -5.63 -5.34
CA SER A 41 -12.57 -6.06 -4.32
C SER A 41 -13.17 -7.08 -3.36
N ASN A 42 -14.47 -6.98 -3.05
CA ASN A 42 -15.16 -7.96 -2.21
C ASN A 42 -15.35 -9.31 -2.92
N LEU A 43 -15.84 -9.33 -4.16
CA LEU A 43 -15.99 -10.59 -4.91
C LEU A 43 -14.63 -11.30 -5.07
N PHE A 44 -13.57 -10.52 -5.28
CA PHE A 44 -12.20 -11.04 -5.29
C PHE A 44 -11.77 -11.67 -3.97
N LEU A 45 -12.11 -11.06 -2.85
CA LEU A 45 -11.82 -11.63 -1.53
C LEU A 45 -12.62 -12.90 -1.23
N ASP A 46 -13.87 -12.97 -1.69
CA ASP A 46 -14.75 -14.13 -1.54
C ASP A 46 -14.22 -15.31 -2.35
N GLU A 47 -13.88 -15.07 -3.61
CA GLU A 47 -13.33 -16.09 -4.53
C GLU A 47 -11.97 -16.62 -4.04
N LEU A 48 -11.10 -15.73 -3.56
CA LEU A 48 -9.86 -16.13 -2.88
C LEU A 48 -10.14 -17.01 -1.66
N SER A 49 -11.15 -16.69 -0.87
CA SER A 49 -11.47 -17.49 0.32
C SER A 49 -11.97 -18.90 -0.04
N ALA A 50 -12.72 -19.02 -1.13
CA ALA A 50 -13.20 -20.29 -1.67
C ALA A 50 -12.03 -21.17 -2.18
N SER A 51 -10.96 -20.57 -2.69
CA SER A 51 -9.77 -21.29 -3.16
C SER A 51 -8.82 -21.80 -2.05
N VAL A 52 -8.86 -21.21 -0.85
CA VAL A 52 -7.86 -21.41 0.22
C VAL A 52 -8.23 -22.55 1.20
N THR A 53 -9.31 -23.30 0.95
CA THR A 53 -9.84 -24.36 1.84
C THR A 53 -8.91 -25.56 2.09
N HIS A 54 -7.68 -25.56 1.58
CA HIS A 54 -6.72 -26.67 1.66
C HIS A 54 -5.45 -26.41 2.48
N SER A 55 -5.26 -25.23 3.11
CA SER A 55 -4.06 -24.97 3.93
C SER A 55 -4.30 -25.16 5.43
N ALA A 56 -3.33 -25.80 6.11
CA ALA A 56 -3.29 -26.07 7.56
C ALA A 56 -3.09 -24.80 8.42
N THR A 57 -3.88 -23.76 8.18
CA THR A 57 -3.85 -22.48 8.89
C THR A 57 -5.17 -22.26 9.62
N VAL A 58 -5.10 -21.98 10.91
CA VAL A 58 -6.25 -21.45 11.67
C VAL A 58 -6.41 -19.99 11.25
N ASN A 59 -7.51 -19.68 10.57
CA ASN A 59 -7.82 -18.33 10.13
C ASN A 59 -8.47 -17.55 11.28
N HIS A 60 -8.01 -16.33 11.50
CA HIS A 60 -8.65 -15.37 12.40
C HIS A 60 -9.53 -14.40 11.62
N GLU A 61 -10.42 -13.67 12.31
CA GLU A 61 -11.24 -12.64 11.66
C GLU A 61 -10.37 -11.63 10.90
N PRO A 62 -10.74 -11.27 9.65
CA PRO A 62 -9.98 -10.29 8.87
C PRO A 62 -9.84 -8.96 9.59
N THR A 63 -8.64 -8.38 9.57
CA THR A 63 -8.38 -7.03 10.09
C THR A 63 -7.97 -6.13 8.91
N GLY A 64 -8.96 -5.50 8.27
CA GLY A 64 -8.74 -4.73 7.05
C GLY A 64 -8.33 -5.63 5.86
N PRO A 65 -7.28 -5.28 5.07
CA PRO A 65 -6.77 -6.14 3.98
C PRO A 65 -6.19 -7.47 4.45
N SER A 66 -5.79 -7.55 5.73
CA SER A 66 -5.01 -8.67 6.23
C SER A 66 -5.92 -9.82 6.64
N ARG A 67 -5.51 -11.02 6.24
CA ARG A 67 -5.97 -12.30 6.77
C ARG A 67 -4.92 -12.82 7.74
N PRO A 68 -5.06 -12.54 9.05
CA PRO A 68 -4.17 -13.06 10.07
C PRO A 68 -4.34 -14.58 10.18
N GLY A 69 -3.21 -15.26 10.34
CA GLY A 69 -3.17 -16.70 10.56
C GLY A 69 -1.94 -17.11 11.35
N THR A 70 -1.89 -18.38 11.71
CA THR A 70 -0.76 -18.96 12.44
C THR A 70 -0.12 -20.07 11.62
N LEU A 71 1.16 -19.94 11.30
CA LEU A 71 1.94 -20.97 10.63
C LEU A 71 2.59 -21.88 11.68
N GLY A 72 2.34 -23.18 11.58
CA GLY A 72 2.90 -24.19 12.49
C GLY A 72 2.48 -24.02 13.96
N GLY A 73 1.37 -23.33 14.23
CA GLY A 73 0.87 -23.10 15.59
C GLY A 73 1.65 -22.07 16.43
N VAL A 74 2.74 -21.49 15.90
CA VAL A 74 3.64 -20.61 16.67
C VAL A 74 3.88 -19.26 15.99
N PHE A 75 3.94 -19.20 14.66
CA PHE A 75 4.29 -17.97 13.95
C PHE A 75 3.04 -17.23 13.48
N HIS A 76 2.77 -16.06 14.05
CA HIS A 76 1.73 -15.15 13.55
C HIS A 76 2.16 -14.58 12.19
N VAL A 77 1.30 -14.75 11.19
CA VAL A 77 1.50 -14.23 9.84
C VAL A 77 0.30 -13.40 9.43
N ASP A 78 0.56 -12.26 8.78
CA ASP A 78 -0.43 -11.42 8.15
C ASP A 78 -0.33 -11.58 6.63
N ARG A 79 -1.37 -12.14 6.02
CA ARG A 79 -1.42 -12.32 4.56
C ARG A 79 -2.32 -11.27 3.94
N VAL A 80 -1.81 -10.57 2.93
CA VAL A 80 -2.59 -9.58 2.17
C VAL A 80 -2.65 -10.03 0.72
N ALA A 81 -3.85 -10.19 0.20
CA ALA A 81 -4.06 -10.46 -1.22
C ALA A 81 -3.74 -9.22 -2.05
N ALA A 82 -3.11 -9.41 -3.21
CA ALA A 82 -2.73 -8.31 -4.08
C ALA A 82 -2.69 -8.72 -5.55
N LEU A 83 -3.07 -7.79 -6.43
CA LEU A 83 -2.86 -7.88 -7.87
C LEU A 83 -1.67 -7.02 -8.26
N ARG A 84 -0.82 -7.49 -9.17
CA ARG A 84 0.25 -6.65 -9.73
C ARG A 84 -0.39 -5.56 -10.60
N CYS A 85 0.10 -4.33 -10.47
CA CYS A 85 -0.32 -3.23 -11.31
C CYS A 85 0.87 -2.42 -11.84
N HIS A 86 0.63 -1.70 -12.93
CA HIS A 86 1.58 -0.74 -13.46
C HIS A 86 0.99 0.67 -13.30
N CYS A 87 1.75 1.60 -12.72
CA CYS A 87 1.28 2.93 -12.38
C CYS A 87 2.20 4.03 -12.97
N PRO A 88 2.35 4.11 -14.30
CA PRO A 88 3.33 4.98 -14.94
C PRO A 88 3.09 6.45 -14.62
N SER A 89 1.84 6.91 -14.62
CA SER A 89 1.48 8.31 -14.33
C SER A 89 1.80 8.72 -12.88
N ILE A 90 1.63 7.80 -11.92
CA ILE A 90 1.99 8.05 -10.50
C ILE A 90 3.51 8.12 -10.38
N LEU A 91 4.22 7.15 -10.96
CA LEU A 91 5.68 7.09 -10.93
C LEU A 91 6.30 8.30 -11.62
N GLN A 92 5.75 8.75 -12.76
CA GLN A 92 6.20 9.93 -13.46
C GLN A 92 6.07 11.19 -12.58
N ARG A 93 4.89 11.42 -11.98
CA ARG A 93 4.71 12.52 -11.02
C ARG A 93 5.67 12.43 -9.85
N TRP A 94 5.87 11.24 -9.30
CA TRP A 94 6.82 11.03 -8.21
C TRP A 94 8.25 11.36 -8.65
N THR A 95 8.73 10.88 -9.81
CA THR A 95 10.09 11.16 -10.32
C THR A 95 10.35 12.62 -10.65
N ALA A 96 9.32 13.39 -10.99
CA ALA A 96 9.45 14.81 -11.31
C ALA A 96 9.63 15.71 -10.08
N ARG A 97 9.42 15.18 -8.86
CA ARG A 97 9.54 15.98 -7.63
C ARG A 97 10.98 16.45 -7.38
N PRO A 98 11.18 17.72 -6.96
CA PRO A 98 12.48 18.20 -6.49
C PRO A 98 12.85 17.45 -5.20
N ARG A 99 14.09 16.98 -5.10
CA ARG A 99 14.52 16.15 -3.97
C ARG A 99 15.98 16.35 -3.58
N HIS A 100 16.27 16.22 -2.29
CA HIS A 100 17.63 16.09 -1.76
C HIS A 100 18.06 14.62 -1.61
N TRP A 101 17.07 13.73 -1.51
CA TRP A 101 17.20 12.29 -1.36
C TRP A 101 15.95 11.61 -1.95
N PRO A 102 16.03 10.38 -2.47
CA PRO A 102 17.22 9.57 -2.64
C PRO A 102 18.04 9.95 -3.87
N SER A 103 19.19 9.31 -4.06
CA SER A 103 19.99 9.49 -5.28
C SER A 103 19.24 9.01 -6.51
N GLN A 104 19.59 9.53 -7.68
CA GLN A 104 18.91 9.17 -8.92
C GLN A 104 18.97 7.66 -9.24
N VAL A 105 20.04 6.97 -8.82
CA VAL A 105 20.16 5.50 -8.96
C VAL A 105 19.05 4.78 -8.21
N ILE A 106 18.78 5.20 -6.97
CA ILE A 106 17.70 4.62 -6.15
C ILE A 106 16.33 5.00 -6.73
N VAL A 107 16.16 6.21 -7.24
CA VAL A 107 14.93 6.62 -7.94
C VAL A 107 14.62 5.67 -9.11
N GLN A 108 15.59 5.40 -9.97
CA GLN A 108 15.41 4.49 -11.10
C GLN A 108 15.10 3.06 -10.64
N LYS A 109 15.77 2.59 -9.58
CA LYS A 109 15.46 1.29 -8.99
C LYS A 109 14.03 1.23 -8.49
N VAL A 110 13.56 2.23 -7.74
CA VAL A 110 12.17 2.29 -7.22
C VAL A 110 11.14 2.29 -8.35
N VAL A 111 11.38 3.03 -9.43
CA VAL A 111 10.47 3.08 -10.60
C VAL A 111 10.40 1.72 -11.32
N SER A 112 11.47 0.94 -11.27
CA SER A 112 11.50 -0.41 -11.86
C SER A 112 10.80 -1.48 -11.01
N LEU A 113 10.47 -1.18 -9.74
CA LEU A 113 9.82 -2.12 -8.84
C LEU A 113 8.32 -2.20 -9.07
N GLU A 114 7.76 -3.35 -8.74
CA GLU A 114 6.34 -3.64 -8.93
C GLU A 114 5.46 -2.83 -7.98
N ALA A 115 4.34 -2.34 -8.50
CA ALA A 115 3.24 -1.82 -7.70
C ALA A 115 2.14 -2.89 -7.57
N TYR A 116 1.33 -2.75 -6.54
CA TYR A 116 0.29 -3.72 -6.22
C TYR A 116 -1.04 -3.03 -5.91
N LEU A 117 -2.13 -3.73 -6.17
CA LEU A 117 -3.50 -3.36 -5.81
C LEU A 117 -3.99 -4.31 -4.73
N THR A 118 -4.35 -3.75 -3.58
CA THR A 118 -4.92 -4.50 -2.46
C THR A 118 -6.44 -4.30 -2.40
N PRO A 119 -7.25 -5.35 -2.20
CA PRO A 119 -8.71 -5.27 -2.20
C PRO A 119 -9.20 -4.64 -0.89
N VAL A 120 -9.08 -3.33 -0.76
CA VAL A 120 -9.50 -2.55 0.41
C VAL A 120 -10.12 -1.26 -0.06
N GLY A 121 -11.37 -1.05 0.35
CA GLY A 121 -12.05 0.21 0.17
C GLY A 121 -11.78 1.23 1.26
N PHE A 122 -12.00 2.48 0.90
CA PHE A 122 -11.98 3.62 1.81
C PHE A 122 -13.06 3.47 2.88
N LYS A 123 -12.70 3.76 4.13
CA LYS A 123 -13.65 3.71 5.24
C LYS A 123 -14.68 4.83 5.08
N GLY A 124 -15.94 4.45 4.89
CA GLY A 124 -17.05 5.40 4.71
C GLY A 124 -17.41 5.68 3.25
N SER A 125 -16.72 5.09 2.28
CA SER A 125 -17.15 5.14 0.87
C SER A 125 -18.37 4.24 0.64
N GLU A 126 -19.34 4.74 -0.12
CA GLU A 126 -20.47 3.98 -0.63
C GLU A 126 -20.02 2.84 -1.57
N PHE A 127 -18.89 3.04 -2.25
CA PHE A 127 -18.31 2.12 -3.23
C PHE A 127 -17.15 1.28 -2.67
N LYS A 128 -16.99 1.22 -1.34
CA LYS A 128 -15.89 0.50 -0.67
C LYS A 128 -15.69 -0.96 -1.14
N HIS A 129 -16.75 -1.61 -1.60
CA HIS A 129 -16.77 -3.01 -2.05
C HIS A 129 -16.22 -3.19 -3.49
N MET A 130 -15.99 -2.08 -4.20
CA MET A 130 -15.38 -2.03 -5.54
C MET A 130 -14.00 -1.36 -5.54
N GLU A 131 -13.61 -0.77 -4.41
CA GLU A 131 -12.39 0.01 -4.31
C GLU A 131 -11.18 -0.87 -4.01
N TRP A 132 -10.05 -0.48 -4.60
CA TRP A 132 -8.74 -1.08 -4.45
C TRP A 132 -7.76 -0.02 -3.98
N ARG A 133 -6.81 -0.37 -3.13
CA ARG A 133 -5.74 0.54 -2.72
C ARG A 133 -4.45 0.21 -3.44
N ILE A 134 -3.84 1.21 -4.06
CA ILE A 134 -2.51 1.08 -4.68
C ILE A 134 -1.45 1.06 -3.57
N CYS A 135 -0.50 0.14 -3.69
CA CYS A 135 0.57 -0.10 -2.74
C CYS A 135 1.91 -0.17 -3.49
N PHE A 136 2.91 0.56 -2.99
CA PHE A 136 4.28 0.54 -3.51
C PHE A 136 5.25 -0.07 -2.48
N ASN A 137 4.82 -1.10 -1.74
CA ASN A 137 5.54 -1.66 -0.59
C ASN A 137 6.99 -2.08 -0.89
N THR A 138 7.28 -2.60 -2.08
CA THR A 138 8.63 -2.93 -2.54
C THR A 138 9.48 -1.66 -2.72
N GLY A 139 8.93 -0.64 -3.38
CA GLY A 139 9.55 0.67 -3.53
C GLY A 139 9.76 1.38 -2.20
N GLU A 140 8.77 1.36 -1.31
CA GLU A 140 8.85 1.91 0.04
C GLU A 140 9.95 1.22 0.87
N ALA A 141 10.04 -0.12 0.80
CA ALA A 141 11.10 -0.86 1.46
C ALA A 141 12.49 -0.49 0.91
N GLU A 142 12.62 -0.36 -0.40
CA GLU A 142 13.87 0.08 -1.04
C GLU A 142 14.26 1.49 -0.57
N LEU A 143 13.31 2.41 -0.48
CA LEU A 143 13.54 3.75 0.03
C LEU A 143 13.99 3.71 1.50
N VAL A 144 13.28 3.00 2.37
CA VAL A 144 13.64 2.88 3.79
C VAL A 144 15.05 2.29 3.98
N ASN A 145 15.41 1.29 3.18
CA ASN A 145 16.73 0.65 3.24
C ASN A 145 17.87 1.56 2.77
N ASN A 146 17.56 2.64 2.03
CA ASN A 146 18.54 3.61 1.54
C ASN A 146 18.48 4.95 2.29
N LEU A 147 17.79 5.03 3.43
CA LEU A 147 17.86 6.18 4.32
C LEU A 147 19.31 6.37 4.81
N TYR A 148 19.76 7.62 4.86
CA TYR A 148 21.06 7.92 5.44
C TYR A 148 21.08 7.68 6.95
N GLY A 149 22.28 7.54 7.55
CA GLY A 149 22.45 7.12 8.94
C GLY A 149 21.56 7.87 9.94
N THR A 150 21.57 9.20 9.93
CA THR A 150 20.71 10.01 10.82
C THR A 150 19.22 9.83 10.52
N GLN A 151 18.85 9.71 9.25
CA GLN A 151 17.44 9.50 8.86
C GLN A 151 16.93 8.13 9.34
N ALA A 152 17.74 7.09 9.17
CA ALA A 152 17.45 5.74 9.64
C ALA A 152 17.33 5.68 11.16
N GLN A 153 18.22 6.37 11.90
CA GLN A 153 18.12 6.46 13.36
C GLN A 153 16.80 7.07 13.82
N VAL A 154 16.39 8.19 13.23
CA VAL A 154 15.13 8.82 13.61
C VAL A 154 13.93 7.98 13.17
N TYR A 155 13.98 7.34 12.00
CA TYR A 155 12.95 6.39 11.56
C TYR A 155 12.73 5.29 12.59
N VAL A 156 13.81 4.65 13.07
CA VAL A 156 13.75 3.59 14.08
C VAL A 156 13.21 4.13 15.41
N MET A 157 13.68 5.29 15.87
CA MET A 157 13.19 5.92 17.11
C MET A 157 11.69 6.21 17.03
N LEU A 158 11.20 6.78 15.93
CA LEU A 158 9.78 7.07 15.73
C LEU A 158 8.95 5.78 15.69
N LYS A 159 9.46 4.71 15.06
CA LYS A 159 8.81 3.40 15.04
C LYS A 159 8.67 2.81 16.44
N ILE A 160 9.70 2.96 17.28
CA ILE A 160 9.66 2.54 18.70
C ILE A 160 8.63 3.37 19.47
N ILE A 161 8.69 4.71 19.39
CA ILE A 161 7.75 5.61 20.07
C ILE A 161 6.31 5.25 19.70
N ILE A 162 6.03 4.96 18.43
CA ILE A 162 4.67 4.60 18.03
C ILE A 162 4.26 3.23 18.50
N LYS A 163 5.14 2.24 18.43
CA LYS A 163 4.84 0.90 18.91
C LYS A 163 4.55 0.91 20.42
N ASP A 164 5.38 1.60 21.19
CA ASP A 164 5.43 1.47 22.65
C ASP A 164 4.66 2.58 23.39
N VAL A 165 4.50 3.76 22.79
CA VAL A 165 3.84 4.91 23.43
C VAL A 165 2.51 5.26 22.76
N LEU A 166 2.47 5.40 21.43
CA LEU A 166 1.26 5.91 20.76
C LEU A 166 0.21 4.84 20.47
N ARG A 167 0.58 3.64 20.00
CA ARG A 167 -0.38 2.56 19.69
C ARG A 167 -1.29 2.19 20.85
N PRO A 168 -0.83 2.16 22.12
CA PRO A 168 -1.71 1.94 23.27
C PRO A 168 -2.81 3.00 23.41
N CYS A 169 -2.58 4.24 22.99
CA CYS A 169 -3.49 5.37 23.20
C CYS A 169 -4.23 5.84 21.93
N LYS A 170 -3.65 5.62 20.74
CA LYS A 170 -4.08 6.17 19.45
C LYS A 170 -3.85 5.14 18.33
N LYS A 171 -4.88 4.36 18.02
CA LYS A 171 -4.81 3.29 16.99
C LYS A 171 -4.68 3.82 15.56
N GLU A 172 -5.00 5.10 15.33
CA GLU A 172 -4.95 5.74 14.00
C GLU A 172 -3.52 6.03 13.53
N VAL A 173 -2.56 6.18 14.46
CA VAL A 173 -1.16 6.44 14.11
C VAL A 173 -0.48 5.11 13.77
N THR A 174 -0.47 4.79 12.48
CA THR A 174 0.13 3.55 11.99
C THR A 174 1.61 3.71 11.67
N SER A 175 2.31 2.59 11.56
CA SER A 175 3.69 2.59 11.05
C SER A 175 3.80 3.10 9.61
N TYR A 176 2.72 2.99 8.84
CA TYR A 176 2.66 3.48 7.46
C TYR A 176 2.74 5.01 7.41
N VAL A 177 1.94 5.70 8.25
CA VAL A 177 1.96 7.15 8.37
C VAL A 177 3.37 7.69 8.66
N ILE A 178 4.11 7.01 9.55
CA ILE A 178 5.49 7.43 9.88
C ILE A 178 6.47 7.19 8.77
N THR A 179 6.34 6.06 8.09
CA THR A 179 7.19 5.76 6.94
C THR A 179 7.03 6.89 5.93
N ASN A 180 5.79 7.28 5.62
CA ASN A 180 5.51 8.38 4.70
C ASN A 180 6.05 9.73 5.21
N ILE A 181 5.88 10.06 6.49
CA ILE A 181 6.40 11.31 7.06
C ILE A 181 7.93 11.35 6.96
N VAL A 182 8.62 10.28 7.33
CA VAL A 182 10.08 10.22 7.30
C VAL A 182 10.61 10.31 5.88
N LEU A 183 10.01 9.56 4.94
CA LEU A 183 10.39 9.60 3.53
C LEU A 183 10.20 10.99 2.94
N TRP A 184 9.07 11.64 3.23
CA TRP A 184 8.80 13.02 2.83
C TRP A 184 9.83 14.00 3.41
N GLN A 185 10.09 13.91 4.72
CA GLN A 185 11.09 14.78 5.36
C GLN A 185 12.49 14.56 4.79
N ALA A 186 12.84 13.31 4.45
CA ALA A 186 14.13 13.00 3.82
C ALA A 186 14.22 13.58 2.40
N GLU A 187 13.12 13.56 1.64
CA GLU A 187 13.03 14.13 0.30
C GLU A 187 13.19 15.66 0.32
N CYS A 188 12.49 16.33 1.25
CA CYS A 188 12.41 17.79 1.31
C CYS A 188 13.61 18.47 1.98
N ASN A 189 14.35 17.78 2.85
CA ASN A 189 15.42 18.40 3.65
C ASN A 189 16.80 17.84 3.30
N PRO A 190 17.84 18.68 3.24
CA PRO A 190 19.22 18.23 3.25
C PRO A 190 19.52 17.30 4.44
N GLN A 191 20.46 16.38 4.27
CA GLN A 191 20.82 15.39 5.30
C GLN A 191 21.13 16.04 6.66
N GLY A 192 21.89 17.16 6.65
CA GLY A 192 22.33 17.84 7.87
C GLY A 192 21.21 18.57 8.63
N SER A 193 20.08 18.85 7.99
CA SER A 193 18.91 19.47 8.64
C SER A 193 17.94 18.46 9.25
N PHE A 194 18.16 17.16 9.03
CA PHE A 194 17.28 16.10 9.50
C PHE A 194 17.48 15.85 11.01
N ASN A 195 16.86 16.71 11.83
CA ASN A 195 16.90 16.61 13.28
C ASN A 195 15.49 16.55 13.87
N THR A 196 15.38 16.06 15.10
CA THR A 196 14.11 15.84 15.82
C THR A 196 13.23 17.09 15.96
N ARG A 197 13.77 18.30 15.74
CA ARG A 197 13.00 19.57 15.81
C ARG A 197 12.23 19.90 14.52
N SER A 198 12.55 19.26 13.40
CA SER A 198 11.96 19.54 12.08
C SER A 198 10.69 18.73 11.74
N PHE A 199 10.23 17.83 12.63
CA PHE A 199 9.26 16.79 12.29
C PHE A 199 7.80 17.22 12.14
N PHE A 200 7.41 18.40 12.61
CA PHE A 200 5.99 18.78 12.74
C PHE A 200 5.41 19.55 11.54
N SER A 201 6.13 19.67 10.44
CA SER A 201 5.62 20.24 9.18
C SER A 201 5.80 19.25 8.01
N ALA A 202 4.94 18.24 7.90
CA ALA A 202 4.94 17.29 6.78
C ALA A 202 3.60 17.31 6.05
N GLY A 203 3.64 17.45 4.72
CA GLY A 203 2.54 17.12 3.83
C GLY A 203 2.59 15.63 3.44
N PHE A 204 1.46 15.03 3.09
CA PHE A 204 1.40 13.61 2.76
C PHE A 204 2.07 13.32 1.41
N MET A 205 2.78 12.19 1.34
CA MET A 205 3.60 11.77 0.20
C MET A 205 2.79 11.41 -1.07
N ILE A 206 1.48 11.27 -0.99
CA ILE A 206 0.62 10.84 -2.09
C ILE A 206 -0.68 11.65 -2.05
N ASP A 207 -0.65 12.81 -2.71
CA ASP A 207 -1.81 13.35 -3.44
C ASP A 207 -1.65 12.99 -4.93
#